data_AF-F1YHP3-F1
#
_entry.id   AF-F1YHP3-F1
#
_cell.length_a   1.000
_cell.length_b   1.000
_cell.length_c   1.000
_cell.angle_alpha   90.00
_cell.angle_beta   90.00
_cell.angle_gamma   90.00
#
_symmetry.space_group_name_H-M   'P 1'
#
loop_
_entity.id
_entity.type
_entity.pdbx_description
1 polymer ?
#
loop_
_entity_poly.entity_id
_entity_poly.type
_entity_poly.pdbx_seq_one_letter_code
_entity_poly.pdbx_strand_id
1 'polypeptide(L)'
;MTALIQLVPETATVRPAVRVSVFGVPWPAHKLAAVVAGAVVAALVFAFSGSGAVAMWATAATVVAVWWGGYIALRERWDDGERDFFAENRSRQ
;
A
#
# COMPACT_ATOMS: atom_id res chain seq x y z
N MET A 1 5.37 7.34 -46.15
CA MET A 1 6.03 6.50 -45.12
C MET A 1 5.72 7.12 -43.78
N THR A 2 4.81 6.51 -43.01
CA THR A 2 4.32 7.06 -41.73
C THR A 2 5.05 6.32 -40.61
N ALA A 3 5.98 7.00 -39.94
CA ALA A 3 6.68 6.45 -38.78
C ALA A 3 5.80 6.64 -37.54
N LEU A 4 5.24 5.54 -37.03
CA LEU A 4 4.60 5.49 -35.71
C LEU A 4 5.69 5.56 -34.65
N ILE A 5 5.90 6.75 -34.07
CA ILE A 5 6.68 6.91 -32.86
C ILE A 5 5.86 6.26 -31.74
N GLN A 6 6.24 5.05 -31.34
CA GLN A 6 5.78 4.48 -30.08
C GLN A 6 6.33 5.34 -28.96
N LEU A 7 5.55 6.33 -28.54
CA LEU A 7 5.67 6.94 -27.22
C LEU A 7 5.32 5.82 -26.24
N VAL A 8 6.32 5.02 -25.85
CA VAL A 8 6.22 4.23 -24.63
C VAL A 8 5.96 5.27 -23.54
N PRO A 9 4.77 5.31 -22.92
CA PRO A 9 4.55 6.22 -21.82
C PRO A 9 5.62 5.85 -20.81
N GLU A 10 6.53 6.79 -20.55
CA GLU A 10 7.53 6.67 -19.51
C GLU A 10 6.73 6.39 -18.25
N THR A 11 6.67 5.11 -17.88
CA THR A 11 5.82 4.63 -16.80
C THR A 11 6.17 5.49 -15.61
N ALA A 12 5.23 6.36 -15.21
CA ALA A 12 5.39 7.31 -14.14
C ALA A 12 6.16 6.59 -13.03
N THR A 13 7.40 7.04 -12.79
CA THR A 13 8.36 6.29 -11.98
C THR A 13 7.77 6.11 -10.60
N VAL A 14 7.10 4.97 -10.36
CA VAL A 14 6.46 4.64 -9.09
C VAL A 14 7.57 4.61 -8.08
N ARG A 15 7.70 5.69 -7.32
CA ARG A 15 8.64 5.81 -6.21
C ARG A 15 8.44 4.54 -5.38
N PRO A 16 9.48 3.69 -5.29
CA PRO A 16 9.29 2.34 -4.79
C PRO A 16 8.73 2.46 -3.37
N ALA A 17 7.54 1.86 -3.15
CA ALA A 17 6.97 1.75 -1.82
C ALA A 17 8.08 1.26 -0.88
N VAL A 18 8.20 1.85 0.31
CA VAL A 18 9.27 1.51 1.27
C VAL A 18 9.30 -0.01 1.42
N ARG A 19 10.42 -0.63 1.01
CA ARG A 19 10.58 -2.08 1.02
C ARG A 19 11.42 -2.48 2.21
N VAL A 20 11.00 -3.55 2.87
CA VAL A 20 11.68 -4.19 3.99
C VAL A 20 11.98 -5.62 3.60
N SER A 21 13.20 -6.08 3.89
CA SER A 21 13.59 -7.47 3.64
C SER A 21 12.99 -8.37 4.70
N VAL A 22 12.17 -9.33 4.27
CA VAL A 22 11.54 -10.34 5.14
C VAL A 22 11.96 -11.70 4.60
N PHE A 23 12.76 -12.45 5.37
CA PHE A 23 13.37 -13.72 4.93
C PHE A 23 14.10 -13.61 3.57
N GLY A 24 14.77 -12.48 3.31
CA GLY A 24 15.48 -12.23 2.05
C GLY A 24 14.58 -11.77 0.89
N VAL A 25 13.26 -11.71 1.08
CA VAL A 25 12.30 -11.25 0.07
C VAL A 25 11.93 -9.78 0.35
N PRO A 26 12.07 -8.87 -0.64
CA PRO A 26 11.68 -7.48 -0.46
C PRO A 26 10.15 -7.34 -0.44
N TRP A 27 9.61 -6.98 0.73
CA TRP A 27 8.18 -6.76 0.95
C TRP A 27 7.84 -5.27 1.07
N PRO A 28 6.70 -4.82 0.53
CA PRO A 28 6.17 -3.50 0.86
C PRO A 28 5.89 -3.38 2.37
N ALA A 29 6.33 -2.28 2.99
CA ALA A 29 6.20 -2.08 4.43
C ALA A 29 4.74 -2.14 4.93
N HIS A 30 3.77 -1.68 4.14
CA HIS A 30 2.35 -1.74 4.52
C HIS A 30 1.83 -3.18 4.66
N LYS A 31 2.36 -4.14 3.89
CA LYS A 31 2.00 -5.56 4.02
C LYS A 31 2.56 -6.14 5.31
N LEU A 32 3.79 -5.77 5.67
CA LEU A 32 4.38 -6.18 6.94
C LEU A 32 3.56 -5.61 8.12
N ALA A 33 3.18 -4.33 8.05
CA ALA A 33 2.32 -3.70 9.05
C ALA A 33 0.97 -4.43 9.19
N ALA A 34 0.35 -4.86 8.09
CA ALA A 34 -0.90 -5.63 8.13
C ALA A 34 -0.72 -6.98 8.86
N VAL A 35 0.37 -7.69 8.60
CA VAL A 35 0.66 -8.97 9.28
C VAL A 35 0.91 -8.76 10.77
N VAL A 36 1.71 -7.77 11.14
CA VAL A 36 2.01 -7.45 12.55
C VAL A 36 0.74 -7.03 13.29
N ALA A 37 -0.06 -6.13 12.69
CA ALA A 37 -1.33 -5.71 13.27
C ALA A 37 -2.29 -6.89 13.46
N GLY A 38 -2.41 -7.77 12.46
CA GLY A 38 -3.20 -8.99 12.54
C GLY A 38 -2.75 -9.89 13.70
N ALA A 39 -1.45 -10.13 13.83
CA ALA A 39 -0.91 -10.97 14.92
C ALA A 39 -1.20 -10.37 16.31
N VAL A 40 -1.04 -9.06 16.47
CA VAL A 40 -1.36 -8.35 17.72
C VAL A 40 -2.85 -8.47 18.05
N VAL A 41 -3.73 -8.23 17.08
CA VAL A 41 -5.18 -8.36 17.28
C VAL A 41 -5.58 -9.80 17.61
N ALA A 42 -5.02 -10.79 16.92
CA ALA A 42 -5.26 -12.20 17.21
C ALA A 42 -4.96 -12.52 18.67
N ALA A 43 -3.76 -12.12 19.14
CA ALA A 43 -3.31 -12.37 20.51
C ALA A 43 -4.21 -11.67 21.54
N LEU A 44 -4.51 -10.38 21.34
CA LEU A 44 -5.35 -9.61 22.26
C LEU A 44 -6.76 -10.17 22.33
N VAL A 45 -7.41 -10.37 21.17
CA VAL A 45 -8.80 -10.84 21.12
C VAL A 45 -8.91 -12.25 21.70
N PHE A 46 -7.96 -13.13 21.40
CA PHE A 46 -7.95 -14.46 22.00
C PHE A 46 -7.74 -14.40 23.51
N ALA A 47 -6.80 -13.58 24.00
CA ALA A 47 -6.53 -13.44 25.43
C ALA A 47 -7.74 -12.92 26.23
N PHE A 48 -8.52 -11.99 25.66
CA PHE A 48 -9.68 -11.42 26.36
C PHE A 48 -10.97 -12.22 26.19
N SER A 49 -11.18 -12.87 25.04
CA SER A 49 -12.43 -13.58 24.75
C SER A 49 -12.36 -15.09 25.00
N GLY A 50 -11.16 -15.68 24.99
CA GLY A 50 -10.94 -17.13 24.99
C GLY A 50 -11.47 -17.85 23.73
N SER A 51 -11.98 -17.11 22.73
CA SER A 51 -12.63 -17.68 21.55
C SER A 51 -11.75 -17.56 20.32
N GLY A 52 -11.31 -18.71 19.79
CA GLY A 52 -10.58 -18.77 18.53
C GLY A 52 -11.39 -18.23 17.35
N ALA A 53 -12.71 -18.45 17.34
CA ALA A 53 -13.58 -17.95 16.27
C ALA A 53 -13.63 -16.42 16.25
N VAL A 54 -13.77 -15.77 17.41
CA VAL A 54 -13.78 -14.30 17.51
C VAL A 54 -12.42 -13.73 17.12
N ALA A 55 -11.33 -14.34 17.61
CA ALA A 55 -9.97 -13.93 17.24
C ALA A 55 -9.72 -14.05 15.73
N MET A 56 -10.18 -15.13 15.09
CA MET A 56 -10.01 -15.35 13.66
C MET A 56 -10.69 -14.25 12.83
N TRP A 57 -11.96 -13.94 13.13
CA TRP A 57 -12.70 -12.91 12.40
C TRP A 57 -12.13 -11.51 12.63
N ALA A 58 -11.75 -11.17 13.87
CA ALA A 58 -11.12 -9.89 14.18
C ALA A 58 -9.76 -9.72 13.46
N THR A 59 -8.97 -10.79 13.41
CA THR A 59 -7.69 -10.82 12.69
C THR A 59 -7.90 -10.62 11.19
N ALA A 60 -8.82 -11.36 10.58
CA ALA A 60 -9.12 -11.26 9.16
C ALA A 60 -9.56 -9.83 8.77
N ALA A 61 -10.48 -9.25 9.55
CA ALA A 61 -10.94 -7.88 9.34
C ALA A 61 -9.78 -6.87 9.45
N THR A 62 -8.92 -7.02 10.46
CA THR A 62 -7.76 -6.14 10.69
C THR A 62 -6.77 -6.22 9.53
N VAL A 63 -6.38 -7.43 9.12
CA VAL A 63 -5.42 -7.63 8.03
C VAL A 63 -5.94 -7.02 6.74
N VAL A 64 -7.21 -7.26 6.40
CA VAL A 64 -7.82 -6.68 5.20
C VAL A 64 -7.86 -5.16 5.27
N ALA A 65 -8.30 -4.59 6.40
CA ALA A 65 -8.38 -3.15 6.58
C ALA A 65 -7.01 -2.46 6.49
N VAL A 66 -5.99 -3.00 7.16
CA VAL A 66 -4.64 -2.40 7.17
C VAL A 66 -3.96 -2.58 5.81
N TRP A 67 -4.11 -3.74 5.18
CA TRP A 67 -3.55 -3.98 3.86
C TRP A 67 -4.17 -3.03 2.83
N TRP A 68 -5.49 -2.99 2.77
CA TRP A 68 -6.19 -2.19 1.77
C TRP A 68 -6.10 -0.69 2.06
N GLY A 69 -6.16 -0.28 3.33
CA GLY A 69 -5.96 1.10 3.75
C GLY A 69 -4.54 1.59 3.40
N GLY A 70 -3.51 0.78 3.64
CA GLY A 70 -2.14 1.09 3.23
C GLY A 70 -1.99 1.19 1.71
N TYR A 71 -2.69 0.34 0.95
CA TYR A 71 -2.71 0.41 -0.50
C TYR A 71 -3.38 1.68 -1.03
N ILE A 72 -4.55 2.04 -0.50
CA ILE A 72 -5.28 3.26 -0.90
C ILE A 72 -4.47 4.51 -0.54
N ALA A 73 -3.96 4.62 0.69
CA ALA A 73 -3.17 5.79 1.11
C ALA A 73 -1.92 5.98 0.25
N LEU A 74 -1.27 4.88 -0.18
CA LEU A 74 -0.15 4.94 -1.11
C LEU A 74 -0.57 5.37 -2.53
N ARG A 75 -1.81 5.08 -2.94
CA ARG A 75 -2.36 5.49 -4.23
C ARG A 75 -2.80 6.95 -4.24
N GLU A 76 -3.51 7.41 -3.21
CA GLU A 76 -3.96 8.80 -3.08
C GLU A 76 -2.77 9.77 -3.03
N ARG A 77 -1.73 9.44 -2.25
CA ARG A 77 -0.47 10.22 -2.21
C ARG A 77 0.15 10.43 -3.59
N TRP A 78 -0.11 9.53 -4.54
CA TRP A 78 0.41 9.61 -5.90
C TRP A 78 -0.43 10.53 -6.80
N ASP A 79 -1.74 10.51 -6.64
CA ASP A 79 -2.68 11.37 -7.38
C ASP A 79 -2.43 12.85 -7.07
N ASP A 80 -2.08 13.18 -5.82
CA ASP A 80 -1.73 14.54 -5.40
C ASP A 80 -0.44 15.05 -6.08
N GLY A 81 0.59 14.21 -6.19
CA GLY A 81 1.86 14.60 -6.79
C GLY A 81 1.77 14.89 -8.29
N GLU A 82 0.89 14.17 -9.00
CA GLU A 82 0.63 14.42 -10.42
C GLU A 82 -0.11 15.76 -10.63
N ARG A 83 -1.10 16.06 -9.79
CA ARG A 83 -1.83 17.34 -9.82
C ARG A 83 -0.90 18.54 -9.56
N ASP A 84 -0.01 18.43 -8.59
CA ASP A 84 0.93 19.50 -8.24
C ASP A 84 1.93 19.78 -9.37
N PHE A 85 2.42 18.73 -10.05
CA PHE A 85 3.31 18.87 -11.20
C PHE A 85 2.66 19.63 -12.35
N PHE A 86 1.40 19.31 -12.68
CA PHE A 86 0.66 20.03 -13.72
C PHE A 86 0.33 21.48 -13.34
N ALA A 87 0.07 21.75 -12.06
CA ALA A 87 -0.16 23.10 -11.56
C ALA A 87 1.09 23.98 -11.66
N GLU A 88 2.26 23.45 -11.29
CA GLU A 88 3.53 24.18 -11.36
C GLU A 88 4.01 24.42 -12.79
N ASN A 89 3.80 23.48 -13.71
CA ASN A 89 4.23 23.65 -15.09
C ASN A 89 3.35 24.66 -15.86
N ARG A 90 2.07 24.81 -15.48
CA ARG A 90 1.15 25.77 -16.09
C ARG A 90 1.42 27.22 -15.68
N SER A 91 2.01 27.47 -14.50
CA SER A 91 2.34 28.83 -14.04
C SER A 91 3.64 29.38 -14.62
N ARG A 92 4.43 28.55 -15.31
CA ARG A 92 5.71 28.93 -15.95
C ARG A 92 5.58 29.26 -17.45
N GLN A 93 4.40 29.12 -18.05
CA GLN A 93 4.08 29.56 -19.40
C GLN A 93 3.34 30.90 -19.36
#